data_AF-A0A8S3PNE1-F1
#
_entry.id   AF-A0A8S3PNE1-F1
#
_cell.length_a   1.000
_cell.length_b   1.000
_cell.length_c   1.000
_cell.angle_alpha   90.00
_cell.angle_beta   90.00
_cell.angle_gamma   90.00
#
_symmetry.space_group_name_H-M   'P 1'
#
loop_
_entity.id
_entity.type
_entity.pdbx_description
1 polymer ?
#
loop_
_entity_poly.entity_id
_entity_poly.type
_entity_poly.pdbx_seq_one_letter_code
_entity_poly.pdbx_strand_id
1 'polypeptide(L)'
;MDSKPKPKLIVFDLDYTLWPFRVDRKNNVEPPFNRTPDGKVFDANSREIKSFPDIDHILYKLHDEGYKLAIASEAFYKDETRRLVSYFGWDEYFDYIEIYPGSKITHFLQIKKESGIEFPDMMFFDDERDHLSEVAHTVFRLHRKLNEICPQLSSETGVTCIWANRGVSEEILDEAFQAFVNNHSDNINTSTLSINSVDSDESQSETTVIYCHRRRGSRASIQYDVPPVIDRAIRLRGRRMSAPALSINLKDNKKMFACPEIIEN
;
A
#
# COMPACT_ATOMS: atom_id res chain seq x y z
N MET A 1 -29.35 5.34 18.23
CA MET A 1 -28.97 4.25 17.30
C MET A 1 -27.49 4.41 17.10
N ASP A 2 -26.69 3.48 17.62
CA ASP A 2 -25.24 3.60 17.54
C ASP A 2 -24.81 3.47 16.09
N SER A 3 -24.19 4.52 15.56
CA SER A 3 -23.63 4.51 14.20
C SER A 3 -22.51 3.49 14.14
N LYS A 4 -22.51 2.63 13.12
CA LYS A 4 -21.41 1.67 12.89
C LYS A 4 -20.06 2.40 12.86
N PRO A 5 -18.98 1.80 13.40
CA PRO A 5 -17.62 2.36 13.30
C PRO A 5 -17.25 2.66 11.84
N LYS A 6 -16.58 3.80 11.63
CA LYS A 6 -16.12 4.24 10.31
C LYS A 6 -14.70 4.78 10.42
N PRO A 7 -13.83 4.55 9.42
CA PRO A 7 -12.52 5.18 9.39
C PRO A 7 -12.69 6.70 9.28
N LYS A 8 -11.81 7.45 9.93
CA LYS A 8 -11.73 8.90 9.77
C LYS A 8 -10.80 9.29 8.62
N LEU A 9 -9.85 8.41 8.30
CA LEU A 9 -8.86 8.59 7.23
C LEU A 9 -8.68 7.30 6.44
N ILE A 10 -8.68 7.41 5.12
CA ILE A 10 -8.39 6.32 4.21
C ILE A 10 -7.11 6.66 3.43
N VAL A 11 -6.11 5.79 3.53
CA VAL A 11 -4.79 5.95 2.94
C VAL A 11 -4.65 4.95 1.78
N PHE A 12 -4.16 5.41 0.64
CA PHE A 12 -3.89 4.58 -0.53
C PHE A 12 -2.41 4.63 -0.90
N ASP A 13 -1.83 3.48 -1.23
CA ASP A 13 -0.68 3.44 -2.13
C ASP A 13 -1.09 3.81 -3.57
N LEU A 14 -0.13 3.98 -4.48
CA LEU A 14 -0.36 4.32 -5.88
C LEU A 14 -0.14 3.16 -6.84
N ASP A 15 1.09 2.66 -6.89
CA ASP A 15 1.54 1.69 -7.89
C ASP A 15 0.84 0.34 -7.67
N TYR A 16 0.18 -0.19 -8.70
CA TYR A 16 -0.69 -1.37 -8.63
C TYR A 16 -1.88 -1.29 -7.66
N THR A 17 -2.09 -0.14 -7.01
CA THR A 17 -3.21 0.11 -6.09
C THR A 17 -4.27 0.99 -6.77
N LEU A 18 -3.90 2.17 -7.27
CA LEU A 18 -4.81 3.08 -8.01
C LEU A 18 -4.60 3.01 -9.53
N TRP A 19 -3.44 2.54 -9.99
CA TRP A 19 -3.17 2.32 -11.40
C TRP A 19 -2.38 1.03 -11.64
N PRO A 20 -2.48 0.40 -12.82
CA PRO A 20 -1.93 -0.94 -13.07
C PRO A 20 -0.44 -0.95 -13.47
N PHE A 21 0.38 -0.04 -12.92
CA PHE A 21 1.79 0.07 -13.28
C PHE A 21 2.65 0.61 -12.13
N ARG A 22 3.98 0.48 -12.28
CA ARG A 22 4.97 1.19 -11.46
C ARG A 22 5.55 2.37 -12.22
N VAL A 23 5.50 3.57 -11.65
CA VAL A 23 6.06 4.79 -12.28
C VAL A 23 7.57 4.68 -12.50
N ASP A 24 8.28 4.02 -11.58
CA ASP A 24 9.74 3.93 -11.61
C ASP A 24 10.29 2.84 -12.55
N ARG A 25 9.43 2.05 -13.18
CA ARG A 25 9.85 0.98 -14.09
C ARG A 25 9.61 1.40 -15.53
N LYS A 26 10.70 1.68 -16.26
CA LYS A 26 10.66 2.07 -17.68
C LYS A 26 9.87 1.14 -18.59
N ASN A 27 9.86 -0.17 -18.28
CA ASN A 27 9.09 -1.15 -19.04
C ASN A 27 7.56 -0.95 -18.89
N ASN A 28 7.12 -0.32 -17.81
CA ASN A 28 5.72 -0.03 -17.54
C ASN A 28 5.29 1.30 -18.15
N VAL A 29 5.96 2.40 -17.78
CA VAL A 29 5.66 3.77 -18.23
C VAL A 29 6.96 4.58 -18.36
N GLU A 30 6.97 5.64 -19.17
CA GLU A 30 8.16 6.50 -19.31
C GLU A 30 7.81 8.00 -19.17
N PRO A 31 8.28 8.69 -18.12
CA PRO A 31 8.13 10.14 -18.02
C PRO A 31 8.97 10.88 -19.08
N PRO A 32 8.66 12.16 -19.40
CA PRO A 32 7.65 12.99 -18.76
C PRO A 32 6.23 12.62 -19.18
N PHE A 33 5.29 12.74 -18.24
CA PHE A 33 3.88 12.61 -18.53
C PHE A 33 3.30 13.91 -19.09
N ASN A 34 2.33 13.79 -19.98
CA ASN A 34 1.61 14.92 -20.57
C ASN A 34 0.09 14.69 -20.52
N ARG A 35 -0.66 15.77 -20.31
CA ARG A 35 -2.12 15.77 -20.35
C ARG A 35 -2.61 16.56 -21.56
N THR A 36 -3.52 15.98 -22.29
CA THR A 36 -4.20 16.59 -23.44
C THR A 36 -5.37 17.47 -22.98
N PRO A 37 -5.84 18.44 -23.80
CA PRO A 37 -7.00 19.27 -23.45
C PRO A 37 -8.30 18.48 -23.22
N ASP A 38 -8.47 17.30 -23.83
CA ASP A 38 -9.57 16.37 -23.57
C ASP A 38 -9.39 15.54 -22.29
N GLY A 39 -8.33 15.80 -21.51
CA GLY A 39 -8.11 15.22 -20.20
C GLY A 39 -7.33 13.91 -20.18
N LYS A 40 -7.00 13.33 -21.35
CA LYS A 40 -6.23 12.08 -21.43
C LYS A 40 -4.76 12.30 -21.10
N VAL A 41 -4.17 11.31 -20.42
CA VAL A 41 -2.78 11.34 -19.98
C VAL A 41 -1.96 10.39 -20.84
N PHE A 42 -0.77 10.81 -21.23
CA PHE A 42 0.16 10.02 -22.04
C PHE A 42 1.57 10.07 -21.45
N ASP A 43 2.32 8.99 -21.64
CA ASP A 43 3.75 8.94 -21.35
C ASP A 43 4.58 9.45 -22.53
N ALA A 44 5.92 9.51 -22.37
CA ALA A 44 6.84 9.97 -23.40
C ALA A 44 6.82 9.13 -24.69
N ASN A 45 6.38 7.88 -24.60
CA ASN A 45 6.23 6.95 -25.72
C ASN A 45 4.82 6.99 -26.35
N SER A 46 4.02 8.01 -26.04
CA SER A 46 2.64 8.17 -26.51
C SER A 46 1.70 7.02 -26.10
N ARG A 47 2.03 6.30 -25.02
CA ARG A 47 1.11 5.31 -24.43
C ARG A 47 0.10 6.05 -23.56
N GLU A 48 -1.18 5.77 -23.76
CA GLU A 48 -2.23 6.31 -22.91
C GLU A 48 -2.13 5.71 -21.51
N ILE A 49 -2.09 6.56 -20.50
CA ILE A 49 -1.96 6.21 -19.09
C ILE A 49 -3.35 6.28 -18.45
N LYS A 50 -3.75 5.18 -17.78
CA LYS A 50 -5.06 5.03 -17.16
C LYS A 50 -4.93 4.48 -15.74
N SER A 51 -5.80 4.93 -14.86
CA SER A 51 -6.07 4.30 -13.56
C SER A 51 -6.86 3.00 -13.73
N PHE A 52 -7.10 2.27 -12.63
CA PHE A 52 -8.12 1.23 -12.65
C PHE A 52 -9.52 1.86 -12.90
N PRO A 53 -10.45 1.15 -13.58
CA PRO A 53 -11.71 1.75 -14.06
C PRO A 53 -12.57 2.46 -13.01
N ASP A 54 -12.58 1.94 -11.78
CA ASP A 54 -13.52 2.40 -10.74
C ASP A 54 -12.91 3.52 -9.87
N ILE A 55 -11.64 3.86 -10.04
CA ILE A 55 -10.90 4.71 -9.08
C ILE A 55 -11.47 6.11 -9.00
N ASP A 56 -11.76 6.75 -10.13
CA ASP A 56 -12.30 8.11 -10.12
C ASP A 56 -13.66 8.17 -9.39
N HIS A 57 -14.50 7.15 -9.60
CA HIS A 57 -15.79 7.02 -8.91
C HIS A 57 -15.60 6.79 -7.41
N ILE A 58 -14.68 5.88 -7.03
CA ILE A 58 -14.38 5.56 -5.62
C ILE A 58 -13.86 6.79 -4.87
N LEU A 59 -12.90 7.51 -5.44
CA LEU A 59 -12.33 8.70 -4.82
C LEU A 59 -13.38 9.80 -4.66
N TYR A 60 -14.18 10.04 -5.70
CA TYR A 60 -15.30 10.98 -5.64
C TYR A 60 -16.30 10.61 -4.53
N LYS A 61 -16.76 9.35 -4.51
CA LYS A 61 -17.74 8.85 -3.53
C LYS A 61 -17.22 9.00 -2.10
N LEU A 62 -15.98 8.58 -1.83
CA LEU A 62 -15.39 8.68 -0.50
C LEU A 62 -15.24 10.15 -0.06
N HIS A 63 -14.80 11.02 -0.97
CA HIS A 63 -14.68 12.45 -0.69
C HIS A 63 -16.06 13.11 -0.44
N ASP A 64 -17.07 12.81 -1.26
CA ASP A 64 -18.45 13.34 -1.12
C ASP A 64 -19.11 12.86 0.18
N GLU A 65 -18.83 11.63 0.61
CA GLU A 65 -19.25 11.09 1.91
C GLU A 65 -18.49 11.70 3.10
N GLY A 66 -17.50 12.56 2.84
CA GLY A 66 -16.77 13.34 3.85
C GLY A 66 -15.58 12.61 4.49
N TYR A 67 -15.09 11.52 3.89
CA TYR A 67 -13.88 10.87 4.35
C TYR A 67 -12.65 11.71 4.03
N LYS A 68 -11.68 11.74 4.97
CA LYS A 68 -10.35 12.26 4.66
C LYS A 68 -9.56 11.21 3.88
N LEU A 69 -8.85 11.65 2.85
CA LEU A 69 -8.10 10.78 1.97
C LEU A 69 -6.60 11.15 1.98
N ALA A 70 -5.74 10.15 1.94
CA ALA A 70 -4.30 10.34 1.83
C ALA A 70 -3.63 9.41 0.83
N ILE A 71 -2.48 9.84 0.31
CA ILE A 71 -1.54 9.02 -0.46
C ILE A 71 -0.30 8.74 0.41
N ALA A 72 0.15 7.49 0.40
CA ALA A 72 1.45 7.08 0.92
C ALA A 72 2.16 6.20 -0.13
N SER A 73 3.12 6.74 -0.87
CA SER A 73 3.78 6.03 -1.98
C SER A 73 5.32 6.15 -1.93
N GLU A 74 6.00 5.02 -2.16
CA GLU A 74 7.46 4.94 -2.18
C GLU A 74 8.10 5.31 -3.54
N ALA A 75 7.35 5.92 -4.44
CA ALA A 75 7.83 6.23 -5.78
C ALA A 75 9.10 7.11 -5.75
N PHE A 76 10.11 6.72 -6.52
CA PHE A 76 11.37 7.45 -6.68
C PHE A 76 11.19 8.73 -7.49
N TYR A 77 10.43 8.69 -8.58
CA TYR A 77 10.15 9.86 -9.40
C TYR A 77 9.02 10.71 -8.80
N LYS A 78 9.28 11.32 -7.63
CA LYS A 78 8.33 12.12 -6.86
C LYS A 78 7.55 13.13 -7.70
N ASP A 79 8.25 13.98 -8.46
CA ASP A 79 7.60 15.08 -9.20
C ASP A 79 6.72 14.57 -10.34
N GLU A 80 7.16 13.53 -11.05
CA GLU A 80 6.36 12.90 -12.11
C GLU A 80 5.16 12.13 -11.55
N THR A 81 5.32 11.49 -10.40
CA THR A 81 4.23 10.80 -9.70
C THR A 81 3.18 11.79 -9.19
N ARG A 82 3.62 12.90 -8.57
CA ARG A 82 2.74 14.02 -8.15
C ARG A 82 2.02 14.63 -9.36
N ARG A 83 2.72 14.76 -10.51
CA ARG A 83 2.12 15.24 -11.76
C ARG A 83 1.05 14.30 -12.28
N LEU A 84 1.23 12.98 -12.22
CA LEU A 84 0.18 12.02 -12.59
C LEU A 84 -1.07 12.18 -11.74
N VAL A 85 -0.92 12.24 -10.42
CA VAL A 85 -2.03 12.50 -9.48
C VAL A 85 -2.79 13.77 -9.90
N SER A 86 -2.07 14.83 -10.24
CA SER A 86 -2.67 16.09 -10.69
C SER A 86 -3.37 15.98 -12.05
N TYR A 87 -2.78 15.25 -13.00
CA TYR A 87 -3.37 15.05 -14.32
C TYR A 87 -4.63 14.20 -14.31
N PHE A 88 -4.74 13.28 -13.36
CA PHE A 88 -5.99 12.57 -13.09
C PHE A 88 -7.02 13.43 -12.33
N GLY A 89 -6.66 14.64 -11.88
CA GLY A 89 -7.53 15.53 -11.13
C GLY A 89 -7.72 15.11 -9.67
N TRP A 90 -6.86 14.24 -9.15
CA TRP A 90 -7.03 13.69 -7.80
C TRP A 90 -6.56 14.62 -6.68
N ASP A 91 -5.90 15.74 -7.01
CA ASP A 91 -5.58 16.78 -6.02
C ASP A 91 -6.83 17.35 -5.34
N GLU A 92 -8.00 17.24 -5.97
CA GLU A 92 -9.28 17.68 -5.40
C GLU A 92 -9.83 16.73 -4.34
N TYR A 93 -9.36 15.47 -4.31
CA TYR A 93 -9.86 14.43 -3.40
C TYR A 93 -8.92 14.16 -2.22
N PHE A 94 -7.61 14.25 -2.42
CA PHE A 94 -6.63 13.88 -1.41
C PHE A 94 -6.22 15.07 -0.52
N ASP A 95 -6.43 14.93 0.78
CA ASP A 95 -6.05 15.93 1.78
C ASP A 95 -4.55 15.91 2.12
N TYR A 96 -3.93 14.72 2.09
CA TYR A 96 -2.53 14.51 2.49
C TYR A 96 -1.80 13.67 1.45
N ILE A 97 -0.62 14.10 1.00
CA ILE A 97 0.09 13.43 -0.11
C ILE A 97 1.57 13.26 0.23
N GLU A 98 1.91 12.05 0.67
CA GLU A 98 3.28 11.64 0.97
C GLU A 98 3.81 10.74 -0.16
N ILE A 99 4.73 11.27 -0.97
CA ILE A 99 5.37 10.56 -2.08
C ILE A 99 6.88 10.74 -1.97
N TYR A 100 7.59 9.70 -1.54
CA TYR A 100 9.05 9.63 -1.54
C TYR A 100 9.54 8.22 -1.18
N PRO A 101 10.75 7.81 -1.59
CA PRO A 101 11.30 6.52 -1.19
C PRO A 101 11.51 6.41 0.32
N GLY A 102 11.23 5.22 0.88
CA GLY A 102 11.49 4.89 2.28
C GLY A 102 10.29 4.22 2.95
N SER A 103 10.49 3.76 4.17
CA SER A 103 9.48 3.01 4.93
C SER A 103 8.10 3.68 4.95
N LYS A 104 7.04 2.87 4.77
CA LYS A 104 5.64 3.33 4.93
C LYS A 104 5.37 3.89 6.33
N ILE A 105 6.15 3.50 7.34
CA ILE A 105 6.04 4.06 8.68
C ILE A 105 6.33 5.56 8.70
N THR A 106 7.34 6.01 7.94
CA THR A 106 7.66 7.44 7.86
C THR A 106 6.50 8.23 7.27
N HIS A 107 5.90 7.71 6.20
CA HIS A 107 4.71 8.28 5.57
C HIS A 107 3.54 8.39 6.56
N PHE A 108 3.22 7.29 7.24
CA PHE A 108 2.12 7.24 8.21
C PHE A 108 2.33 8.16 9.42
N LEU A 109 3.58 8.31 9.89
CA LEU A 109 3.90 9.26 10.97
C LEU A 109 3.68 10.71 10.53
N GLN A 110 4.06 11.06 9.31
CA GLN A 110 3.84 12.40 8.76
C GLN A 110 2.35 12.66 8.53
N ILE A 111 1.62 11.71 7.94
CA ILE A 111 0.16 11.79 7.75
C ILE A 111 -0.56 11.95 9.09
N LYS A 112 -0.20 11.16 10.12
CA LYS A 112 -0.77 11.31 11.47
C LYS A 112 -0.48 12.70 12.05
N LYS A 113 0.74 13.19 11.91
CA LYS A 113 1.15 14.52 12.40
C LYS A 113 0.34 15.65 11.75
N GLU A 114 0.10 15.57 10.44
CA GLU A 114 -0.64 16.59 9.69
C GLU A 114 -2.14 16.51 9.88
N SER A 115 -2.70 15.29 9.91
CA SER A 115 -4.13 15.06 10.06
C SER A 115 -4.63 15.16 11.50
N GLY A 116 -3.77 14.86 12.48
CA GLY A 116 -4.18 14.66 13.87
C GLY A 116 -5.06 13.43 14.09
N ILE A 117 -5.19 12.55 13.09
CA ILE A 117 -6.00 11.34 13.15
C ILE A 117 -5.16 10.21 13.74
N GLU A 118 -5.74 9.46 14.66
CA GLU A 118 -5.06 8.34 15.32
C GLU A 118 -5.06 7.10 14.44
N PHE A 119 -3.99 6.30 14.52
CA PHE A 119 -3.84 5.09 13.70
C PHE A 119 -5.02 4.11 13.75
N PRO A 120 -5.64 3.82 14.90
CA PRO A 120 -6.85 3.00 14.96
C PRO A 120 -8.00 3.50 14.05
N ASP A 121 -8.10 4.82 13.85
CA ASP A 121 -9.13 5.44 13.02
C ASP A 121 -8.75 5.46 11.52
N MET A 122 -7.63 4.84 11.13
CA MET A 122 -7.14 4.80 9.75
C MET A 122 -7.39 3.44 9.07
N MET A 123 -7.61 3.50 7.76
CA MET A 123 -7.64 2.34 6.86
C MET A 123 -6.60 2.52 5.75
N PHE A 124 -5.89 1.45 5.38
CA PHE A 124 -4.80 1.51 4.40
C PHE A 124 -4.93 0.44 3.31
N PHE A 125 -4.79 0.85 2.05
CA PHE A 125 -4.77 -0.05 0.89
C PHE A 125 -3.39 -0.04 0.22
N ASP A 126 -2.82 -1.24 0.01
CA ASP A 126 -1.54 -1.45 -0.68
C ASP A 126 -1.54 -2.82 -1.39
N ASP A 127 -0.85 -2.94 -2.52
CA ASP A 127 -0.67 -4.21 -3.23
C ASP A 127 0.44 -5.07 -2.61
N GLU A 128 1.41 -4.45 -1.94
CA GLU A 128 2.60 -5.10 -1.39
C GLU A 128 2.36 -5.55 0.06
N ARG A 129 2.49 -6.85 0.30
CA ARG A 129 2.20 -7.44 1.61
C ARG A 129 3.20 -7.01 2.69
N ASP A 130 4.42 -6.72 2.29
CA ASP A 130 5.47 -6.29 3.20
C ASP A 130 5.16 -4.88 3.74
N HIS A 131 4.65 -3.97 2.91
CA HIS A 131 4.18 -2.65 3.34
C HIS A 131 3.03 -2.76 4.36
N LEU A 132 2.03 -3.59 4.07
CA LEU A 132 0.90 -3.81 4.98
C LEU A 132 1.36 -4.38 6.32
N SER A 133 2.27 -5.36 6.28
CA SER A 133 2.82 -5.99 7.48
C SER A 133 3.67 -5.00 8.29
N GLU A 134 4.44 -4.15 7.62
CA GLU A 134 5.24 -3.11 8.25
C GLU A 134 4.34 -2.13 9.01
N VAL A 135 3.33 -1.56 8.33
CA VAL A 135 2.38 -0.62 8.92
C VAL A 135 1.61 -1.27 10.07
N ALA A 136 1.05 -2.46 9.86
CA ALA A 136 0.25 -3.14 10.87
C ALA A 136 1.07 -3.44 12.14
N HIS A 137 2.27 -4.04 12.00
CA HIS A 137 3.08 -4.45 13.15
C HIS A 137 3.81 -3.30 13.84
N THR A 138 4.38 -2.37 13.08
CA THR A 138 5.24 -1.34 13.66
C THR A 138 4.41 -0.28 14.37
N VAL A 139 3.27 0.10 13.81
CA VAL A 139 2.34 1.00 14.49
C VAL A 139 1.82 0.37 15.77
N PHE A 140 1.44 -0.91 15.74
CA PHE A 140 1.01 -1.62 16.94
C PHE A 140 2.10 -1.65 18.03
N ARG A 141 3.35 -1.93 17.66
CA ARG A 141 4.48 -1.94 18.61
C ARG A 141 4.80 -0.57 19.19
N LEU A 142 4.78 0.48 18.36
CA LEU A 142 4.97 1.86 18.82
C LEU A 142 3.87 2.25 19.80
N HIS A 143 2.62 1.88 19.50
CA HIS A 143 1.48 2.11 20.36
C HIS A 143 1.62 1.42 21.72
N ARG A 144 1.97 0.13 21.72
CA ARG A 144 2.18 -0.64 22.96
C ARG A 144 3.27 -0.03 23.85
N LYS A 145 4.39 0.39 23.26
CA LYS A 145 5.49 1.03 24.02
C LYS A 145 5.08 2.39 24.61
N LEU A 146 4.21 3.14 23.93
CA LEU A 146 3.64 4.38 24.47
C LEU A 146 2.62 4.11 25.58
N ASN A 147 1.83 3.03 25.46
CA ASN A 147 0.85 2.63 26.49
C ASN A 147 1.50 2.19 27.80
N GLU A 148 2.69 1.58 27.75
CA GLU A 148 3.48 1.30 28.96
C GLU A 148 3.89 2.59 29.71
N ILE A 149 4.05 3.70 28.99
CA ILE A 149 4.45 5.00 29.54
C ILE A 149 3.22 5.83 29.94
N CYS A 150 2.10 5.69 29.22
CA CYS A 150 0.86 6.40 29.48
C CYS A 150 -0.36 5.47 29.27
N PRO A 151 -0.85 4.76 30.31
CA PRO A 151 -1.93 3.78 30.20
C PRO A 151 -3.28 4.36 29.75
N GLN A 152 -3.39 5.69 29.73
CA GLN A 152 -4.61 6.43 29.39
C GLN A 152 -4.80 6.57 27.86
N LEU A 153 -3.80 6.19 27.04
CA LEU A 153 -3.73 6.56 25.63
C LEU A 153 -4.16 5.43 24.68
N SER A 154 -5.48 5.27 24.51
CA SER A 154 -6.14 4.77 23.28
C SER A 154 -5.93 3.30 22.84
N SER A 155 -6.93 2.83 22.09
CA SER A 155 -7.28 1.46 21.67
C SER A 155 -6.14 0.53 21.22
N GLU A 156 -6.31 -0.78 21.47
CA GLU A 156 -5.38 -1.84 21.08
C GLU A 156 -5.28 -2.08 19.55
N THR A 157 -6.09 -1.38 18.75
CA THR A 157 -6.12 -1.52 17.29
C THR A 157 -5.14 -0.55 16.61
N GLY A 158 -4.32 -1.07 15.70
CA GLY A 158 -3.51 -0.28 14.77
C GLY A 158 -4.30 0.14 13.53
N VAL A 159 -3.59 0.51 12.47
CA VAL A 159 -4.19 0.80 11.16
C VAL A 159 -4.85 -0.46 10.60
N THR A 160 -6.07 -0.34 10.07
CA THR A 160 -6.71 -1.45 9.36
C THR A 160 -6.12 -1.58 7.95
N CYS A 161 -5.28 -2.58 7.74
CA CYS A 161 -4.56 -2.82 6.49
C CYS A 161 -5.31 -3.79 5.55
N ILE A 162 -5.50 -3.38 4.30
CA ILE A 162 -6.25 -4.08 3.25
C ILE A 162 -5.34 -4.40 2.08
N TRP A 163 -5.30 -5.68 1.70
CA TRP A 163 -4.47 -6.13 0.58
C TRP A 163 -5.18 -5.99 -0.77
N ALA A 164 -4.76 -5.00 -1.56
CA ALA A 164 -5.34 -4.64 -2.85
C ALA A 164 -4.54 -5.24 -4.03
N ASN A 165 -4.38 -6.57 -4.06
CA ASN A 165 -3.46 -7.26 -4.98
C ASN A 165 -3.79 -7.18 -6.49
N ARG A 166 -4.89 -6.52 -6.86
CA ARG A 166 -5.35 -6.31 -8.23
C ARG A 166 -5.85 -4.88 -8.46
N GLY A 167 -5.38 -3.95 -7.65
CA GLY A 167 -5.94 -2.61 -7.56
C GLY A 167 -7.19 -2.57 -6.68
N VAL A 168 -7.54 -1.34 -6.29
CA VAL A 168 -8.77 -1.05 -5.56
C VAL A 168 -9.97 -1.12 -6.49
N SER A 169 -11.08 -1.66 -5.99
CA SER A 169 -12.39 -1.75 -6.64
C SER A 169 -13.49 -1.58 -5.59
N GLU A 170 -14.73 -1.34 -6.03
CA GLU A 170 -15.88 -1.24 -5.11
C GLU A 170 -16.05 -2.52 -4.27
N GLU A 171 -15.78 -3.71 -4.85
CA GLU A 171 -15.83 -5.00 -4.12
C GLU A 171 -14.83 -5.03 -2.95
N ILE A 172 -13.59 -4.63 -3.20
CA ILE A 172 -12.54 -4.58 -2.16
C ILE A 172 -12.86 -3.49 -1.13
N LEU A 173 -13.45 -2.38 -1.56
CA LEU A 173 -13.85 -1.29 -0.66
C LEU A 173 -14.95 -1.75 0.30
N ASP A 174 -15.98 -2.43 -0.20
CA ASP A 174 -17.07 -2.98 0.63
C ASP A 174 -16.53 -3.99 1.66
N GLU A 175 -15.65 -4.90 1.23
CA GLU A 175 -14.98 -5.85 2.13
C GLU A 175 -14.14 -5.13 3.20
N ALA A 176 -13.43 -4.07 2.81
CA ALA A 176 -12.62 -3.26 3.71
C ALA A 176 -13.45 -2.53 4.78
N PHE A 177 -14.61 -1.98 4.44
CA PHE A 177 -15.49 -1.34 5.42
C PHE A 177 -16.07 -2.35 6.42
N GLN A 178 -16.41 -3.57 5.97
CA GLN A 178 -16.85 -4.63 6.90
C GLN A 178 -15.71 -5.05 7.83
N ALA A 179 -14.51 -5.22 7.28
CA ALA A 179 -13.29 -5.49 8.01
C ALA A 179 -13.02 -4.45 9.11
N PHE A 180 -13.14 -3.16 8.78
CA PHE A 180 -12.99 -2.07 9.75
C PHE A 180 -14.02 -2.14 10.87
N VAL A 181 -15.29 -2.37 10.53
CA VAL A 181 -16.37 -2.52 11.52
C VAL A 181 -16.09 -3.69 12.47
N ASN A 182 -15.65 -4.83 11.95
CA ASN A 182 -15.35 -6.02 12.76
C ASN A 182 -14.24 -5.75 13.78
N ASN A 183 -13.12 -5.17 13.32
CA ASN A 183 -11.97 -4.80 14.17
C ASN A 183 -12.36 -3.85 15.32
N HIS A 184 -13.38 -3.02 15.12
CA HIS A 184 -13.86 -2.06 16.12
C HIS A 184 -15.02 -2.60 16.97
N SER A 185 -15.73 -3.63 16.51
CA SER A 185 -16.83 -4.26 17.25
C SER A 185 -16.31 -5.24 18.30
N ASP A 186 -15.23 -5.97 18.01
CA ASP A 186 -14.63 -6.92 18.94
C ASP A 186 -14.04 -6.21 20.19
N ASN A 187 -13.59 -4.96 20.04
CA ASN A 187 -13.11 -4.13 21.15
C ASN A 187 -14.24 -3.64 22.09
N ILE A 188 -15.49 -3.52 21.62
CA ILE A 188 -16.63 -3.11 22.45
C ILE A 188 -17.01 -4.25 23.40
N ASN A 189 -16.92 -5.50 22.94
CA ASN A 189 -17.27 -6.66 23.76
C ASN A 189 -16.19 -6.99 24.81
N THR A 190 -14.90 -6.82 24.51
CA THR A 190 -13.80 -7.04 25.46
C THR A 190 -13.75 -5.99 26.57
N SER A 191 -14.12 -4.74 26.28
CA SER A 191 -14.20 -3.67 27.30
C SER A 191 -15.41 -3.78 28.23
N THR A 192 -16.48 -4.49 27.84
CA THR A 192 -17.60 -4.83 28.75
C THR A 192 -17.35 -6.05 29.65
N LEU A 193 -16.45 -6.96 29.26
CA LEU A 193 -16.15 -8.18 30.03
C LEU A 193 -15.03 -7.98 31.08
N SER A 194 -14.25 -6.91 31.00
CA SER A 194 -13.09 -6.65 31.87
C SER A 194 -13.43 -6.09 33.26
N ILE A 195 -14.71 -5.98 33.65
CA ILE A 195 -15.09 -5.57 35.02
C ILE A 195 -15.06 -6.76 36.00
N ASN A 196 -15.02 -8.01 35.55
CA ASN A 196 -15.00 -9.17 36.45
C ASN A 196 -14.15 -10.34 35.94
N SER A 197 -12.81 -10.28 36.09
CA SER A 197 -12.01 -11.46 36.45
C SER A 197 -10.53 -11.10 36.56
N VAL A 198 -9.94 -11.51 37.69
CA VAL A 198 -8.51 -11.52 37.98
C VAL A 198 -7.90 -12.79 37.37
N ASP A 199 -6.64 -12.65 36.93
CA ASP A 199 -5.64 -13.66 36.59
C ASP A 199 -5.56 -14.26 35.16
N SER A 200 -4.37 -14.01 34.60
CA SER A 200 -3.50 -14.85 33.75
C SER A 200 -4.07 -15.55 32.52
N ASP A 201 -3.77 -15.01 31.34
CA ASP A 201 -2.94 -15.70 30.35
C ASP A 201 -2.47 -14.74 29.25
N GLU A 202 -1.23 -14.90 28.81
CA GLU A 202 -0.57 -14.09 27.78
C GLU A 202 -1.16 -14.42 26.40
N SER A 203 -2.33 -13.86 26.07
CA SER A 203 -2.92 -14.01 24.74
C SER A 203 -2.20 -13.09 23.75
N GLN A 204 -1.53 -13.68 22.77
CA GLN A 204 -0.99 -12.96 21.61
C GLN A 204 -2.14 -12.26 20.88
N SER A 205 -2.23 -10.93 20.96
CA SER A 205 -3.18 -10.16 20.17
C SER A 205 -2.73 -10.17 18.70
N GLU A 206 -3.48 -10.88 17.86
CA GLU A 206 -3.27 -10.95 16.42
C GLU A 206 -3.47 -9.57 15.79
N THR A 207 -2.38 -8.97 15.32
CA THR A 207 -2.46 -7.84 14.39
C THR A 207 -3.17 -8.31 13.12
N THR A 208 -4.41 -7.90 12.93
CA THR A 208 -5.25 -8.41 11.85
C THR A 208 -4.88 -7.71 10.54
N VAL A 209 -3.97 -8.31 9.76
CA VAL A 209 -3.85 -8.01 8.33
C VAL A 209 -4.99 -8.73 7.63
N ILE A 210 -5.93 -7.98 7.07
CA ILE A 210 -7.12 -8.58 6.47
C ILE A 210 -6.82 -8.89 5.00
N TYR A 211 -6.58 -10.18 4.75
CA TYR A 211 -6.46 -10.70 3.40
C TYR A 211 -7.85 -10.88 2.79
N CYS A 212 -8.32 -9.84 2.11
CA CYS A 212 -9.51 -9.90 1.27
C CYS A 212 -9.21 -10.81 0.06
N HIS A 213 -9.85 -11.99 0.01
CA HIS A 213 -9.71 -12.89 -1.12
C HIS A 213 -11.08 -13.39 -1.59
N ARG A 214 -11.38 -13.06 -2.86
CA ARG A 214 -12.60 -13.41 -3.60
C ARG A 214 -13.02 -14.87 -3.39
N ARG A 215 -14.21 -15.08 -2.82
CA ARG A 215 -14.90 -16.38 -2.96
C ARG A 215 -15.32 -16.54 -4.42
N ARG A 216 -14.79 -17.58 -5.07
CA ARG A 216 -15.09 -17.96 -6.46
C ARG A 216 -16.60 -18.09 -6.68
N GLY A 217 -17.12 -17.35 -7.66
CA GLY A 217 -18.41 -17.66 -8.27
C GLY A 217 -19.02 -16.52 -9.06
N SER A 218 -18.49 -16.23 -10.25
CA SER A 218 -19.21 -15.87 -11.50
C SER A 218 -18.29 -15.12 -12.46
N ARG A 219 -18.24 -15.60 -13.72
CA ARG A 219 -17.36 -15.14 -14.79
C ARG A 219 -17.87 -13.81 -15.36
N ALA A 220 -17.06 -12.77 -15.24
CA ALA A 220 -16.86 -11.78 -16.30
C ALA A 220 -15.37 -11.44 -16.27
N SER A 221 -14.62 -12.02 -17.20
CA SER A 221 -13.20 -11.74 -17.40
C SER A 221 -13.08 -10.45 -18.20
N ILE A 222 -12.74 -9.34 -17.54
CA ILE A 222 -12.07 -8.23 -18.23
C ILE A 222 -10.60 -8.63 -18.28
N GLN A 223 -10.14 -8.93 -19.48
CA GLN A 223 -8.78 -9.35 -19.76
C GLN A 223 -7.93 -8.08 -19.90
N TYR A 224 -7.11 -7.78 -18.90
CA TYR A 224 -6.00 -6.86 -19.06
C TYR A 224 -4.78 -7.69 -19.51
N ASP A 225 -4.22 -7.35 -20.67
CA ASP A 225 -2.97 -7.94 -21.14
C ASP A 225 -1.81 -7.44 -20.26
N VAL A 226 -1.56 -8.14 -19.15
CA VAL A 226 -0.39 -7.94 -18.29
C VAL A 226 0.70 -8.93 -18.73
N PRO A 227 1.93 -8.48 -19.04
CA PRO A 227 3.03 -9.38 -19.39
C PRO A 227 3.37 -10.35 -18.24
N PRO A 228 3.88 -11.56 -18.53
CA PRO A 228 4.14 -12.58 -17.52
C PRO A 228 5.33 -12.16 -16.63
N VAL A 229 5.04 -11.73 -15.40
CA VAL A 229 6.08 -11.61 -14.36
C VAL A 229 6.36 -13.00 -13.82
N ILE A 230 7.60 -13.44 -14.04
CA ILE A 230 8.16 -14.71 -13.58
C ILE A 230 8.05 -14.79 -12.06
N ASP A 231 7.22 -15.71 -11.58
CA ASP A 231 7.17 -16.11 -10.18
C ASP A 231 8.50 -16.78 -9.80
N ARG A 232 9.27 -16.14 -8.93
CA ARG A 232 10.43 -16.74 -8.29
C ARG A 232 10.45 -16.42 -6.80
N ALA A 233 9.37 -16.73 -6.11
CA ALA A 233 9.39 -16.87 -4.66
C ALA A 233 10.11 -18.17 -4.24
N ILE A 234 11.45 -18.22 -4.37
CA ILE A 234 12.26 -19.25 -3.70
C ILE A 234 12.58 -18.77 -2.28
N ARG A 235 11.84 -19.36 -1.34
CA ARG A 235 11.99 -19.27 0.11
C ARG A 235 13.35 -19.86 0.53
N LEU A 236 14.35 -19.02 0.83
CA LEU A 236 15.59 -19.46 1.49
C LEU A 236 15.53 -19.12 2.99
N ARG A 237 15.11 -20.08 3.81
CA ARG A 237 15.56 -20.19 5.21
C ARG A 237 16.16 -21.58 5.42
N GLY A 238 17.47 -21.59 5.65
CA GLY A 238 18.21 -22.56 6.48
C GLY A 238 18.12 -24.05 6.13
N ARG A 239 19.10 -24.54 5.35
CA ARG A 239 19.81 -25.81 5.61
C ARG A 239 21.11 -25.83 4.82
N ARG A 240 22.25 -26.00 5.51
CA ARG A 240 23.54 -26.34 4.90
C ARG A 240 23.35 -27.64 4.12
N MET A 241 23.59 -27.61 2.81
CA MET A 241 24.01 -28.77 2.04
C MET A 241 25.16 -28.35 1.11
N SER A 242 26.22 -29.13 1.16
CA SER A 242 27.44 -29.01 0.36
C SER A 242 27.15 -28.89 -1.14
N ALA A 243 27.79 -27.93 -1.81
CA ALA A 243 27.75 -27.81 -3.26
C ALA A 243 28.50 -28.99 -3.91
N PRO A 244 27.93 -29.68 -4.93
CA PRO A 244 28.75 -30.44 -5.87
C PRO A 244 29.46 -29.46 -6.79
N ALA A 245 30.78 -29.63 -6.93
CA ALA A 245 31.61 -28.89 -7.86
C ALA A 245 31.09 -29.09 -9.30
N LEU A 246 30.62 -28.00 -9.92
CA LEU A 246 30.41 -27.95 -11.37
C LEU A 246 31.64 -27.29 -12.00
N SER A 247 32.36 -28.11 -12.77
CA SER A 247 33.52 -27.74 -13.56
C SER A 247 33.18 -26.65 -14.58
N ILE A 248 33.91 -25.54 -14.52
CA ILE A 248 33.87 -24.48 -15.52
C ILE A 248 34.71 -24.94 -16.71
N ASN A 249 34.09 -25.11 -17.87
CA ASN A 249 34.81 -25.18 -19.13
C ASN A 249 35.16 -23.75 -19.57
N LEU A 250 36.43 -23.38 -19.39
CA LEU A 250 37.02 -22.19 -19.99
C LEU A 250 36.93 -22.32 -21.52
N LYS A 251 36.21 -21.38 -22.15
CA LYS A 251 36.48 -21.03 -23.54
C LYS A 251 36.82 -19.55 -23.61
N ASP A 252 38.09 -19.33 -23.87
CA ASP A 252 38.68 -18.10 -24.34
C ASP A 252 37.86 -17.47 -25.45
N ASN A 253 37.59 -16.17 -25.34
CA ASN A 253 37.88 -15.26 -26.43
C ASN A 253 37.98 -13.81 -25.93
N LYS A 254 39.21 -13.30 -26.06
CA LYS A 254 39.63 -11.91 -25.82
C LYS A 254 38.85 -10.94 -26.72
N LYS A 255 38.40 -9.83 -26.14
CA LYS A 255 38.65 -8.46 -26.63
C LYS A 255 38.18 -7.44 -25.58
N MET A 256 39.15 -6.92 -24.83
CA MET A 256 39.01 -5.72 -24.02
C MET A 256 38.82 -4.52 -24.95
N PHE A 257 37.73 -3.79 -24.82
CA PHE A 257 37.64 -2.42 -25.29
C PHE A 257 38.05 -1.50 -24.14
N ALA A 258 39.11 -0.72 -24.38
CA ALA A 258 39.64 0.27 -23.45
C ALA A 258 38.70 1.49 -23.37
N CYS A 259 38.57 2.03 -22.16
CA CYS A 259 37.87 3.27 -21.84
C CYS A 259 38.79 4.48 -22.16
N PRO A 260 38.35 5.50 -22.92
CA PRO A 260 39.11 6.74 -23.03
C PRO A 260 38.94 7.62 -21.80
N GLU A 261 40.05 8.21 -21.36
CA GLU A 261 40.17 9.15 -20.24
C GLU A 261 39.30 10.41 -20.42
N ILE A 262 38.72 10.87 -19.31
CA ILE A 262 38.03 12.16 -19.20
C ILE A 262 39.11 13.25 -19.12
N ILE A 263 39.11 14.16 -20.09
CA ILE A 263 39.86 15.42 -20.02
C ILE A 263 38.92 16.46 -19.41
N GLU A 264 39.21 16.89 -18.18
CA GLU A 264 38.59 18.08 -17.58
C GLU A 264 39.17 19.33 -18.25
N ASN A 265 38.27 20.21 -18.71
CA ASN A 265 38.54 21.63 -19.00
C ASN A 265 37.68 22.47 -18.06
#